data_AF-A0A5C7Y6C3-F1
#
_entry.id   AF-A0A5C7Y6C3-F1
#
_cell.length_a   1.000
_cell.length_b   1.000
_cell.length_c   1.000
_cell.angle_alpha   90.00
_cell.angle_beta   90.00
_cell.angle_gamma   90.00
#
_symmetry.space_group_name_H-M   'P 1'
#
loop_
_entity.id
_entity.type
_entity.pdbx_description
1 polymer ?
#
loop_
_entity_poly.entity_id
_entity_poly.type
_entity_poly.pdbx_seq_one_letter_code
_entity_poly.pdbx_strand_id
1 'polypeptide(L)'
;MTDPNPIDYLKYCAAEAKARLEYVIDQLGQVDGEYPLTEDETAALLSITEDVTRTVIESAAVFCRDGRDMDTYADGRPVRTQLETEQGVVFEYRWHPQPDHRDNQPHEIYTAKGRDSRRRTVFVAAPGVLDCVAAGPDLKAVK
;
A
#
# COMPACT_ATOMS: atom_id res chain seq x y z
N MET A 1 -22.95 31.43 -1.10
CA MET A 1 -21.85 30.53 -1.50
C MET A 1 -22.51 29.30 -2.06
N THR A 2 -22.37 29.06 -3.35
CA THR A 2 -22.83 27.84 -4.00
C THR A 2 -21.99 26.69 -3.47
N ASP A 3 -22.60 25.67 -2.89
CA ASP A 3 -21.87 24.48 -2.46
C ASP A 3 -21.07 23.94 -3.66
N PRO A 4 -19.74 23.77 -3.52
CA PRO A 4 -18.93 23.25 -4.60
C PRO A 4 -19.44 21.85 -4.95
N ASN A 5 -19.75 21.63 -6.22
CA ASN A 5 -20.16 20.33 -6.74
C ASN A 5 -19.08 19.30 -6.36
N PRO A 6 -19.42 18.24 -5.60
CA PRO A 6 -18.43 17.26 -5.14
C PRO A 6 -17.66 16.60 -6.30
N ILE A 7 -18.30 16.45 -7.46
CA ILE A 7 -17.66 15.93 -8.67
C ILE A 7 -16.59 16.90 -9.18
N ASP A 8 -16.83 18.21 -9.11
CA ASP A 8 -15.87 19.20 -9.58
C ASP A 8 -14.69 19.35 -8.60
N TYR A 9 -14.92 19.16 -7.30
CA TYR A 9 -13.85 19.05 -6.30
C TYR A 9 -12.97 17.81 -6.56
N LEU A 10 -13.57 16.64 -6.83
CA LEU A 10 -12.80 15.44 -7.20
C LEU A 10 -11.99 15.62 -8.49
N LYS A 11 -12.55 16.28 -9.51
CA LYS A 11 -11.82 16.60 -10.75
C LYS A 11 -10.62 17.52 -10.46
N TYR A 12 -10.81 18.52 -9.61
CA TYR A 12 -9.74 19.43 -9.18
C TYR A 12 -8.63 18.64 -8.47
N CYS A 13 -8.96 17.83 -7.47
CA CYS A 13 -7.98 17.03 -6.74
C CYS A 13 -7.26 16.02 -7.65
N ALA A 14 -7.97 15.41 -8.60
CA ALA A 14 -7.36 14.51 -9.59
C ALA A 14 -6.37 15.23 -10.50
N ALA A 15 -6.69 16.43 -10.98
CA ALA A 15 -5.80 17.23 -11.82
C ALA A 15 -4.53 17.66 -11.07
N GLU A 16 -4.70 18.12 -9.82
CA GLU A 16 -3.62 18.51 -8.90
C GLU A 16 -2.70 17.33 -8.56
N ALA A 17 -3.26 16.17 -8.22
CA ALA A 17 -2.51 14.96 -7.93
C ALA A 17 -1.74 14.47 -9.15
N LYS A 18 -2.38 14.47 -10.33
CA LYS A 18 -1.76 14.04 -11.59
C LYS A 18 -0.53 14.89 -11.92
N ALA A 19 -0.65 16.22 -11.90
CA ALA A 19 0.45 17.12 -12.24
C ALA A 19 1.66 16.91 -11.32
N ARG A 20 1.42 16.74 -10.01
CA ARG A 20 2.47 16.44 -9.02
C ARG A 20 3.14 15.09 -9.27
N LEU A 21 2.36 14.04 -9.55
CA LEU A 21 2.90 12.72 -9.83
C LEU A 21 3.66 12.66 -11.16
N GLU A 22 3.20 13.35 -12.20
CA GLU A 22 3.92 13.46 -13.47
C GLU A 22 5.29 14.12 -13.28
N TYR A 23 5.37 15.16 -12.44
CA TYR A 23 6.64 15.76 -12.06
C TYR A 23 7.56 14.76 -11.34
N VAL A 24 7.05 14.02 -10.35
CA VAL A 24 7.85 12.99 -9.64
C VAL A 24 8.33 11.90 -10.60
N ILE A 25 7.48 11.43 -11.51
CA ILE A 25 7.84 10.42 -12.51
C ILE A 25 8.92 10.94 -13.46
N ASP A 26 8.82 12.18 -13.93
CA ASP A 26 9.83 12.80 -14.78
C ASP A 26 11.18 12.89 -14.08
N GLN A 27 11.20 13.36 -12.82
CA GLN A 27 12.42 13.44 -12.03
C GLN A 27 13.04 12.06 -11.80
N LEU A 28 12.23 11.06 -11.42
CA LEU A 28 12.71 9.68 -11.25
C LEU A 28 13.19 9.06 -12.57
N GLY A 29 12.59 9.44 -13.70
CA GLY A 29 13.01 8.98 -15.04
C GLY A 29 14.35 9.54 -15.50
N GLN A 30 14.83 10.62 -14.88
CA GLN A 30 16.13 11.23 -15.14
C GLN A 30 17.23 10.68 -14.24
N VAL A 31 16.89 9.85 -13.24
CA VAL A 31 17.86 9.24 -12.33
C VAL A 31 18.58 8.11 -13.02
N ASP A 32 19.91 8.18 -13.04
CA ASP A 32 20.76 7.08 -13.47
C ASP A 32 21.91 6.86 -12.47
N GLY A 33 22.76 5.86 -12.75
CA GLY A 33 23.87 5.53 -11.86
C GLY A 33 24.98 6.59 -11.80
N GLU A 34 25.07 7.47 -12.80
CA GLU A 34 26.06 8.56 -12.88
C GLU A 34 25.53 9.85 -12.23
N TYR A 35 24.21 10.04 -12.22
CA TYR A 35 23.50 11.17 -11.66
C TYR A 35 22.38 10.70 -10.72
N PRO A 36 22.74 10.20 -9.52
CA PRO A 36 21.76 9.85 -8.51
C PRO A 36 21.09 11.11 -7.95
N LEU A 37 19.86 10.95 -7.43
CA LEU A 37 19.22 12.02 -6.66
C LEU A 37 20.08 12.38 -5.45
N THR A 38 20.17 13.68 -5.20
CA THR A 38 20.65 14.21 -3.94
C THR A 38 19.65 13.94 -2.82
N GLU A 39 20.10 14.06 -1.57
CA GLU A 39 19.23 13.94 -0.39
C GLU A 39 18.11 14.98 -0.41
N ASP A 40 18.42 16.22 -0.82
CA ASP A 40 17.45 17.32 -0.91
C ASP A 40 16.38 17.05 -1.98
N GLU A 41 16.78 16.55 -3.16
CA GLU A 41 15.83 16.15 -4.21
C GLU A 41 14.96 14.99 -3.76
N THR A 42 15.55 13.99 -3.09
CA THR A 42 14.81 12.86 -2.54
C THR A 42 13.77 13.33 -1.53
N ALA A 43 14.13 14.23 -0.61
CA ALA A 43 13.22 14.79 0.38
C ALA A 43 12.11 15.62 -0.27
N ALA A 44 12.42 16.39 -1.31
CA ALA A 44 11.43 17.16 -2.06
C ALA A 44 10.41 16.24 -2.78
N LEU A 45 10.88 15.20 -3.45
CA LEU A 45 10.01 14.22 -4.12
C LEU A 45 9.13 13.47 -3.11
N LEU A 46 9.69 13.08 -1.96
CA LEU A 46 8.95 12.44 -0.89
C LEU A 46 7.83 13.35 -0.37
N SER A 47 8.14 14.61 -0.08
CA SER A 47 7.16 15.61 0.35
C SER A 47 6.02 15.78 -0.65
N ILE A 48 6.31 15.79 -1.95
CA ILE A 48 5.28 15.84 -3.00
C ILE A 48 4.38 14.60 -2.96
N THR A 49 4.94 13.40 -2.78
CA THR A 49 4.14 12.17 -2.71
C THR A 49 3.28 12.10 -1.44
N GLU A 50 3.78 12.62 -0.32
CA GLU A 50 3.02 12.74 0.94
C GLU A 50 1.85 13.72 0.77
N ASP A 51 2.08 14.87 0.14
CA ASP A 51 1.06 15.87 -0.15
C ASP A 51 -0.05 15.32 -1.08
N VAL A 52 0.33 14.56 -2.11
CA VAL A 52 -0.63 13.88 -2.99
C VAL A 52 -1.44 12.86 -2.20
N THR A 53 -0.78 12.05 -1.36
CA THR A 53 -1.45 11.06 -0.51
C THR A 53 -2.47 11.72 0.41
N ARG A 54 -2.07 12.80 1.10
CA ARG A 54 -2.97 13.59 1.95
C ARG A 54 -4.17 14.12 1.16
N THR A 55 -3.93 14.73 -0.01
CA THR A 55 -4.99 15.29 -0.86
C THR A 55 -5.99 14.23 -1.27
N VAL A 56 -5.53 13.04 -1.68
CA VAL A 56 -6.40 11.92 -2.07
C VAL A 56 -7.25 11.44 -0.88
N ILE A 57 -6.63 11.25 0.29
CA ILE A 57 -7.31 10.83 1.52
C ILE A 57 -8.37 11.87 1.92
N GLU A 58 -8.00 13.14 2.02
CA GLU A 58 -8.93 14.22 2.40
C GLU A 58 -10.09 14.32 1.40
N SER A 59 -9.82 14.17 0.11
CA SER A 59 -10.84 14.19 -0.93
C SER A 59 -11.81 13.02 -0.82
N ALA A 60 -11.32 11.82 -0.51
CA ALA A 60 -12.14 10.63 -0.32
C ALA A 60 -12.97 10.73 0.98
N ALA A 61 -12.38 11.26 2.06
CA ALA A 61 -13.02 11.37 3.37
C ALA A 61 -14.33 12.16 3.32
N VAL A 62 -14.46 13.16 2.44
CA VAL A 62 -15.69 13.94 2.24
C VAL A 62 -16.88 13.05 1.82
N PHE A 63 -16.61 11.91 1.19
CA PHE A 63 -17.63 10.97 0.72
C PHE A 63 -17.84 9.77 1.63
N CYS A 64 -17.00 9.63 2.67
CA CYS A 64 -17.07 8.53 3.63
C CYS A 64 -17.86 8.96 4.87
N ARG A 65 -18.66 8.05 5.42
CA ARG A 65 -19.41 8.30 6.66
C ARG A 65 -18.50 8.36 7.89
N ASP A 66 -17.47 7.52 7.90
CA ASP A 66 -16.46 7.41 8.95
C ASP A 66 -15.18 6.77 8.40
N GLY A 67 -14.19 6.55 9.26
CA GLY A 67 -12.93 5.89 8.87
C GLY A 67 -13.10 4.43 8.40
N ARG A 68 -14.14 3.71 8.84
CA ARG A 68 -14.39 2.35 8.35
C ARG A 68 -14.96 2.34 6.93
N ASP A 69 -15.80 3.31 6.62
CA ASP A 69 -16.33 3.50 5.26
C ASP A 69 -15.21 3.86 4.27
N MET A 70 -14.16 4.55 4.72
CA MET A 70 -12.97 4.83 3.91
C MET A 70 -12.17 3.56 3.57
N ASP A 71 -12.13 2.60 4.48
CA ASP A 71 -11.38 1.35 4.34
C ASP A 71 -12.20 0.22 3.70
N THR A 72 -13.47 0.46 3.33
CA THR A 72 -14.35 -0.56 2.77
C THR A 72 -15.06 -0.06 1.51
N TYR A 73 -15.12 -0.87 0.46
CA TYR A 73 -15.86 -0.50 -0.74
C TYR A 73 -16.54 -1.72 -1.39
N ALA A 74 -17.80 -1.52 -1.78
CA ALA A 74 -18.73 -2.59 -2.10
C ALA A 74 -18.54 -3.20 -3.50
N ASP A 75 -17.78 -2.56 -4.38
CA ASP A 75 -17.58 -3.01 -5.76
C ASP A 75 -16.50 -4.11 -5.88
N GLY A 76 -15.84 -4.47 -4.78
CA GLY A 76 -14.97 -5.63 -4.67
C GLY A 76 -13.64 -5.54 -5.43
N ARG A 77 -13.22 -4.35 -5.91
CA ARG A 77 -11.89 -4.21 -6.52
C ARG A 77 -10.81 -4.62 -5.51
N PRO A 78 -9.79 -5.40 -5.89
CA PRO A 78 -8.81 -5.89 -4.93
C PRO A 78 -7.91 -4.77 -4.42
N VAL A 79 -7.67 -4.75 -3.10
CA VAL A 79 -6.64 -3.93 -2.46
C VAL A 79 -5.33 -4.71 -2.44
N ARG A 80 -4.19 -4.00 -2.38
CA ARG A 80 -2.86 -4.60 -2.29
C ARG A 80 -2.19 -4.23 -0.97
N THR A 81 -1.58 -5.22 -0.33
CA THR A 81 -0.64 -5.02 0.78
C THR A 81 0.71 -5.61 0.39
N GLN A 82 1.78 -4.95 0.79
CA GLN A 82 3.15 -5.43 0.60
C GLN A 82 3.77 -5.75 1.96
N LEU A 83 4.57 -6.81 2.00
CA LEU A 83 5.38 -7.21 3.15
C LEU A 83 6.81 -7.48 2.69
N GLU A 84 7.78 -6.76 3.24
CA GLU A 84 9.19 -7.08 3.04
C GLU A 84 9.57 -8.25 3.97
N THR A 85 9.89 -9.40 3.38
CA THR A 85 10.20 -10.64 4.12
C THR A 85 11.68 -10.77 4.44
N GLU A 86 12.52 -10.20 3.58
CA GLU A 86 13.98 -10.06 3.65
C GLU A 86 14.38 -8.78 2.92
N GLN A 87 15.58 -8.27 3.18
CA GLN A 87 16.08 -7.06 2.50
C GLN A 87 15.99 -7.20 0.97
N GLY A 88 15.14 -6.38 0.36
CA GLY A 88 14.87 -6.37 -1.08
C GLY A 88 13.94 -7.49 -1.59
N VAL A 89 13.32 -8.28 -0.71
CA VAL A 89 12.36 -9.34 -1.06
C VAL A 89 10.96 -8.97 -0.57
N VAL A 90 10.18 -8.39 -1.48
CA VAL A 90 8.82 -7.92 -1.20
C VAL A 90 7.81 -8.96 -1.67
N PHE A 91 6.89 -9.34 -0.77
CA PHE A 91 5.71 -10.13 -1.07
C PHE A 91 4.52 -9.20 -1.27
N GLU A 92 3.83 -9.31 -2.41
CA GLU A 92 2.57 -8.59 -2.67
C GLU A 92 1.38 -9.54 -2.48
N TYR A 93 0.40 -9.11 -1.69
CA TYR A 93 -0.86 -9.82 -1.53
C TYR A 93 -2.04 -8.97 -1.96
N ARG A 94 -2.98 -9.59 -2.69
CA ARG A 94 -4.25 -8.98 -3.08
C ARG A 94 -5.35 -9.52 -2.21
N TRP A 95 -6.11 -8.62 -1.60
CA TRP A 95 -7.18 -8.97 -0.67
C TRP A 95 -8.47 -8.23 -1.03
N HIS A 96 -9.59 -8.73 -0.52
CA HIS A 96 -10.90 -8.17 -0.84
C HIS A 96 -11.26 -7.06 0.17
N PRO A 97 -11.72 -5.88 -0.26
CA PRO A 97 -11.94 -4.72 0.62
C PRO A 97 -13.04 -4.94 1.68
N GLN A 98 -13.96 -5.87 1.47
CA GLN A 98 -14.98 -6.21 2.47
C GLN A 98 -14.38 -7.07 3.59
N PRO A 99 -14.38 -6.62 4.87
CA PRO A 99 -13.70 -7.31 5.96
C PRO A 99 -14.14 -8.78 6.13
N ASP A 100 -15.43 -9.05 5.96
CA ASP A 100 -16.01 -10.38 6.16
C ASP A 100 -15.86 -11.30 4.94
N HIS A 101 -15.19 -10.86 3.86
CA HIS A 101 -14.96 -11.70 2.69
C HIS A 101 -14.09 -12.91 3.07
N ARG A 102 -14.39 -14.07 2.46
CA ARG A 102 -13.69 -15.34 2.77
C ARG A 102 -12.17 -15.25 2.60
N ASP A 103 -11.71 -14.44 1.65
CA ASP A 103 -10.28 -14.27 1.33
C ASP A 103 -9.54 -13.47 2.42
N ASN A 104 -10.26 -12.84 3.36
CA ASN A 104 -9.66 -12.10 4.48
C ASN A 104 -9.58 -12.92 5.77
N GLN A 105 -10.11 -14.14 5.77
CA GLN A 105 -10.00 -15.04 6.91
C GLN A 105 -8.53 -15.44 7.11
N PRO A 106 -8.07 -15.69 8.35
CA PRO A 106 -6.68 -16.08 8.58
C PRO A 106 -6.30 -17.37 7.84
N HIS A 107 -5.24 -17.32 7.02
CA HIS A 107 -4.73 -18.48 6.30
C HIS A 107 -3.28 -18.29 5.86
N GLU A 108 -2.58 -19.41 5.65
CA GLU A 108 -1.25 -19.43 5.04
C GLU A 108 -1.35 -19.13 3.54
N ILE A 109 -0.53 -18.19 3.06
CA ILE A 109 -0.50 -17.79 1.65
C ILE A 109 0.69 -18.40 0.95
N TYR A 110 1.86 -18.33 1.60
CA TYR A 110 3.12 -18.68 0.97
C TYR A 110 4.15 -19.11 1.99
N THR A 111 4.91 -20.14 1.66
CA THR A 111 6.05 -20.58 2.46
C THR A 111 7.26 -20.82 1.55
N ALA A 112 8.36 -20.16 1.87
CA ALA A 112 9.60 -20.31 1.12
C ALA A 112 10.84 -20.36 2.02
N LYS A 113 11.92 -20.87 1.43
CA LYS A 113 13.25 -20.83 2.02
C LYS A 113 13.94 -19.54 1.60
N GLY A 114 14.33 -18.77 2.60
CA GLY A 114 15.03 -17.51 2.45
C GLY A 114 16.49 -17.63 2.02
N ARG A 115 17.13 -16.49 1.72
CA ARG A 115 18.56 -16.44 1.35
C ARG A 115 19.46 -16.90 2.50
N ASP A 116 19.03 -16.67 3.74
CA ASP A 116 19.66 -17.15 4.98
C ASP A 116 19.36 -18.63 5.29
N SER A 117 18.75 -19.36 4.35
CA SER A 117 18.28 -20.74 4.50
C SER A 117 17.19 -20.96 5.56
N ARG A 118 16.63 -19.91 6.18
CA ARG A 118 15.50 -20.04 7.10
C ARG A 118 14.20 -20.14 6.32
N ARG A 119 13.26 -20.93 6.83
CA ARG A 119 11.94 -21.05 6.23
C ARG A 119 11.06 -19.92 6.77
N ARG A 120 10.47 -19.14 5.87
CA ARG A 120 9.55 -18.06 6.19
C ARG A 120 8.17 -18.43 5.67
N THR A 121 7.18 -18.25 6.51
CA THR A 121 5.77 -18.49 6.17
C THR A 121 5.02 -17.18 6.31
N VAL A 122 4.40 -16.75 5.22
CA VAL A 122 3.55 -15.56 5.14
C VAL A 122 2.10 -15.99 5.26
N PHE A 123 1.35 -15.30 6.11
CA PHE A 123 -0.07 -15.55 6.33
C PHE A 123 -0.86 -14.24 6.36
N VAL A 124 -2.14 -14.35 6.02
CA VAL A 124 -3.12 -13.29 6.30
C VAL A 124 -3.47 -13.39 7.78
N ALA A 125 -3.26 -12.32 8.54
CA ALA A 125 -3.65 -12.24 9.94
C ALA A 125 -5.04 -11.59 10.10
N ALA A 126 -5.37 -10.64 9.22
CA ALA A 126 -6.64 -9.91 9.16
C ALA A 126 -6.79 -9.29 7.74
N PRO A 127 -7.95 -8.71 7.37
CA PRO A 127 -8.10 -7.99 6.10
C PRO A 127 -6.95 -7.00 5.88
N GLY A 128 -6.17 -7.21 4.82
CA GLY A 128 -5.03 -6.37 4.46
C GLY A 128 -3.81 -6.42 5.38
N VAL A 129 -3.82 -7.27 6.41
CA VAL A 129 -2.69 -7.43 7.34
C VAL A 129 -1.97 -8.73 7.03
N LEU A 130 -0.71 -8.60 6.62
CA LEU A 130 0.22 -9.70 6.41
C LEU A 130 1.14 -9.83 7.61
N ASP A 131 1.48 -11.06 7.96
CA ASP A 131 2.50 -11.36 8.95
C ASP A 131 3.39 -12.51 8.43
N CYS A 132 4.61 -12.56 8.94
CA CYS A 132 5.63 -13.50 8.53
C CYS A 132 6.32 -14.10 9.75
N VAL A 133 6.23 -15.42 9.87
CA VAL A 133 6.95 -16.16 10.90
C VAL A 133 8.14 -16.85 10.24
N ALA A 134 9.34 -16.56 10.75
CA ALA A 134 10.50 -17.38 10.49
C ALA A 134 10.41 -18.64 11.36
N ALA A 135 10.30 -19.81 10.73
CA ALA A 135 10.39 -21.06 11.46
C ALA A 135 11.81 -21.17 12.07
N GLY A 136 11.87 -21.23 13.40
CA GLY A 136 13.03 -21.81 14.09
C GLY A 136 13.18 -23.30 13.74
N PRO A 137 14.29 -23.96 14.13
CA PRO A 137 14.45 -25.39 13.89
C PRO A 137 13.27 -26.15 14.53
N ASP A 138 12.50 -26.85 13.68
CA ASP A 138 11.38 -27.75 13.97
C ASP A 138 10.75 -27.61 15.38
N LEU A 139 9.82 -26.66 15.53
CA LEU A 139 8.86 -26.73 16.63
C LEU A 139 7.91 -27.90 16.38
N LYS A 140 8.22 -29.06 16.97
CA LYS A 140 7.31 -30.19 17.05
C LYS A 140 6.06 -29.76 17.81
N ALA A 141 4.91 -29.80 17.13
CA ALA A 141 3.61 -29.66 17.77
C ALA A 141 3.48 -30.69 18.90
N VAL A 142 3.30 -30.21 20.13
CA VAL A 142 2.95 -31.06 21.26
C VAL A 142 1.43 -31.25 21.22
N LYS A 143 1.01 -32.52 21.17
CA LYS A 143 -0.39 -32.95 21.19
C LYS A 143 -1.04 -32.66 22.54
#